data_AF-A0A0S8AH60-F1
#
_entry.id   AF-A0A0S8AH60-F1
#
_cell.length_a   1.000
_cell.length_b   1.000
_cell.length_c   1.000
_cell.angle_alpha   90.00
_cell.angle_beta   90.00
_cell.angle_gamma   90.00
#
_symmetry.space_group_name_H-M   'P 1'
#
loop_
_entity.id
_entity.type
_entity.pdbx_description
1 polymer ?
#
loop_
_entity_poly.entity_id
_entity_poly.type
_entity_poly.pdbx_seq_one_letter_code
_entity_poly.pdbx_strand_id
1 'polypeptide(L)'
;AGNHAQAVAYHARRLEIPTVVVMPRYTPNIKVEHTRAYGAEVIFAGENFDDAAAYALKLVNERKLILIHPYDDEKIIAGQGTIALEMLIIQPELDTMILPVGGGGLISGNAIAAKSIKHDISIIGVETERFPSMINAIQGKTPKFGLTTLAEGIAVKQPGQLTVPIVKQFVDEILLVDEDSIEQAVLLLLEVEKTVAEGAGSAGLAALLKNRELFRDKTVGLVISGGNIDMPVLAEIIQRGLVRTQRLCRIRVEIRDIPGMLAKLCACIEKTGANIQHVHHHRVFAKQTLQNVNVDFVLRTRGNEHVAEILSSLKKAGYSARLNSIGER
;
A
#
# COMPACT_ATOMS: atom_id res chain seq x y z
N ALA A 1 5.09 10.25 13.94
CA ALA A 1 4.34 9.12 14.53
C ALA A 1 4.24 7.95 13.52
N GLY A 2 5.35 7.27 13.24
CA GLY A 2 5.42 6.23 12.19
C GLY A 2 6.75 5.47 12.20
N ASN A 3 7.14 4.88 11.08
CA ASN A 3 8.31 3.99 10.95
C ASN A 3 9.61 4.63 11.47
N HIS A 4 9.88 5.90 11.13
CA HIS A 4 11.06 6.63 11.63
C HIS A 4 11.10 6.72 13.17
N ALA A 5 9.97 7.03 13.80
CA ALA A 5 9.92 7.17 15.25
C ALA A 5 10.23 5.83 15.96
N GLN A 6 9.75 4.72 15.40
CA GLN A 6 10.06 3.39 15.92
C GLN A 6 11.53 3.03 15.73
N ALA A 7 12.11 3.34 14.56
CA ALA A 7 13.53 3.11 14.29
C ALA A 7 14.42 3.90 15.26
N VAL A 8 14.14 5.20 15.44
CA VAL A 8 14.89 6.04 16.39
C VAL A 8 14.74 5.51 17.81
N ALA A 9 13.52 5.22 18.28
CA ALA A 9 13.30 4.71 19.63
C ALA A 9 14.01 3.36 19.87
N TYR A 10 13.93 2.44 18.91
CA TYR A 10 14.58 1.13 18.98
C TYR A 10 16.10 1.26 19.10
N HIS A 11 16.73 2.05 18.23
CA HIS A 11 18.19 2.22 18.23
C HIS A 11 18.67 3.03 19.43
N ALA A 12 17.95 4.08 19.83
CA ALA A 12 18.33 4.88 20.98
C ALA A 12 18.27 4.07 22.28
N ARG A 13 17.28 3.19 22.46
CA ARG A 13 17.24 2.24 23.58
C ARG A 13 18.46 1.33 23.62
N ARG A 14 18.88 0.80 22.46
CA ARG A 14 20.09 -0.05 22.36
C ARG A 14 21.37 0.69 22.71
N LEU A 15 21.40 2.01 22.48
CA LEU A 15 22.53 2.88 22.78
C LEU A 15 22.41 3.59 24.13
N GLU A 16 21.36 3.29 24.91
CA GLU A 16 21.08 3.93 26.20
C GLU A 16 20.91 5.46 26.10
N ILE A 17 20.42 5.95 24.96
CA ILE A 17 20.16 7.38 24.70
C ILE A 17 18.69 7.70 25.01
N PRO A 18 18.41 8.62 25.95
CA PRO A 18 17.05 9.10 26.20
C PRO A 18 16.43 9.68 24.93
N THR A 19 15.22 9.25 24.58
CA THR A 19 14.54 9.65 23.34
C THR A 19 13.15 10.15 23.62
N VAL A 20 12.80 11.26 22.98
CA VAL A 20 11.47 11.86 23.02
C VAL A 20 10.85 11.78 21.64
N VAL A 21 9.61 11.29 21.56
CA VAL A 21 8.82 11.26 20.33
C VAL A 21 7.56 12.10 20.52
N VAL A 22 7.43 13.13 19.71
CA VAL A 22 6.21 13.95 19.67
C VAL A 22 5.23 13.35 18.65
N MET A 23 3.98 13.19 19.07
CA MET A 23 2.91 12.63 18.24
C MET A 23 1.64 13.50 18.31
N PRO A 24 0.83 13.56 17.23
CA PRO A 24 -0.49 14.18 17.29
C PRO A 24 -1.40 13.52 18.34
N ARG A 25 -2.33 14.28 18.92
CA ARG A 25 -3.24 13.78 19.99
C ARG A 25 -4.05 12.55 19.59
N TYR A 26 -4.43 12.45 18.32
CA TYR A 26 -5.26 11.35 17.79
C TYR A 26 -4.43 10.24 17.14
N THR A 27 -3.15 10.11 17.49
CA THR A 27 -2.32 9.00 17.00
C THR A 27 -2.91 7.66 17.48
N PRO A 28 -3.13 6.67 16.58
CA PRO A 28 -3.62 5.36 16.97
C PRO A 28 -2.80 4.73 18.09
N ASN A 29 -3.48 4.16 19.11
CA ASN A 29 -2.82 3.67 20.32
C ASN A 29 -1.72 2.62 20.03
N ILE A 30 -1.91 1.78 19.01
CA ILE A 30 -0.91 0.79 18.58
C ILE A 30 0.45 1.43 18.23
N LYS A 31 0.44 2.59 17.53
CA LYS A 31 1.67 3.31 17.15
C LYS A 31 2.34 3.94 18.39
N VAL A 32 1.54 4.35 19.37
CA VAL A 32 2.00 4.88 20.66
C VAL A 32 2.65 3.77 21.50
N GLU A 33 1.95 2.65 21.67
CA GLU A 33 2.41 1.50 22.45
C GLU A 33 3.70 0.91 21.90
N HIS A 34 3.82 0.72 20.57
CA HIS A 34 5.06 0.26 19.96
C HIS A 34 6.24 1.21 20.25
N THR A 35 6.01 2.51 20.16
CA THR A 35 7.06 3.50 20.42
C THR A 35 7.47 3.53 21.90
N ARG A 36 6.50 3.43 22.82
CA ARG A 36 6.75 3.32 24.26
C ARG A 36 7.42 2.00 24.64
N ALA A 37 7.08 0.90 23.96
CA ALA A 37 7.72 -0.40 24.16
C ALA A 37 9.22 -0.35 23.83
N TYR A 38 9.65 0.55 22.96
CA TYR A 38 11.05 0.86 22.72
C TYR A 38 11.66 1.87 23.72
N GLY A 39 10.97 2.23 24.80
CA GLY A 39 11.52 3.06 25.88
C GLY A 39 11.55 4.56 25.59
N ALA A 40 10.88 5.02 24.53
CA ALA A 40 10.79 6.45 24.24
C ALA A 40 9.74 7.16 25.13
N GLU A 41 10.06 8.39 25.57
CA GLU A 41 9.09 9.33 26.13
C GLU A 41 8.17 9.80 24.99
N VAL A 42 6.87 9.49 25.07
CA VAL A 42 5.90 9.94 24.07
C VAL A 42 5.13 11.15 24.59
N ILE A 43 5.24 12.27 23.88
CA ILE A 43 4.53 13.52 24.17
C ILE A 43 3.47 13.76 23.09
N PHE A 44 2.24 14.05 23.52
CA PHE A 44 1.16 14.42 22.61
C PHE A 44 1.07 15.94 22.44
N ALA A 45 1.17 16.41 21.19
CA ALA A 45 1.01 17.81 20.86
C ALA A 45 0.41 17.97 19.46
N GLY A 46 -0.50 18.94 19.32
CA GLY A 46 -1.13 19.24 18.03
C GLY A 46 -2.24 18.29 17.60
N GLU A 47 -2.99 18.73 16.60
CA GLU A 47 -4.11 17.98 16.02
C GLU A 47 -3.64 17.12 14.84
N ASN A 48 -2.61 17.58 14.14
CA ASN A 48 -2.03 16.94 12.96
C ASN A 48 -0.50 16.83 13.06
N PHE A 49 0.12 16.23 12.03
CA PHE A 49 1.57 16.02 11.98
C PHE A 49 2.37 17.33 11.99
N ASP A 50 1.91 18.36 11.28
CA ASP A 50 2.61 19.64 11.15
C ASP A 50 2.65 20.37 12.52
N ASP A 51 1.54 20.33 13.27
CA ASP A 51 1.47 20.86 14.63
C ASP A 51 2.42 20.13 15.58
N ALA A 52 2.47 18.79 15.49
CA ALA A 52 3.37 17.96 16.29
C ALA A 52 4.84 18.23 15.97
N ALA A 53 5.18 18.43 14.69
CA ALA A 53 6.51 18.78 14.24
C ALA A 53 6.92 20.18 14.74
N ALA A 54 6.02 21.16 14.65
CA ALA A 54 6.26 22.50 15.18
C ALA A 54 6.49 22.49 16.69
N TYR A 55 5.75 21.66 17.44
CA TYR A 55 5.99 21.47 18.88
C TYR A 55 7.32 20.78 19.16
N ALA A 56 7.71 19.76 18.38
CA ALA A 56 9.00 19.10 18.51
C ALA A 56 10.18 20.09 18.36
N LEU A 57 10.09 21.04 17.43
CA LEU A 57 11.10 22.10 17.27
C LEU A 57 11.19 23.03 18.48
N LYS A 58 10.06 23.34 19.14
CA LYS A 58 10.09 24.10 20.41
C LYS A 58 10.81 23.30 21.50
N LEU A 59 10.47 22.03 21.62
CA LEU A 59 11.04 21.13 22.64
C LEU A 59 12.54 20.93 22.48
N VAL A 60 13.02 20.88 21.23
CA VAL A 60 14.45 20.84 20.89
C VAL A 60 15.20 22.01 21.55
N ASN A 61 14.67 23.22 21.47
CA ASN A 61 15.28 24.40 22.06
C ASN A 61 15.14 24.42 23.59
N GLU A 62 13.96 24.10 24.12
CA GLU A 62 13.66 24.13 25.56
C GLU A 62 14.48 23.11 26.35
N ARG A 63 14.59 21.88 25.83
CA ARG A 63 15.27 20.76 26.49
C ARG A 63 16.69 20.51 25.96
N LYS A 64 17.18 21.34 25.03
CA LYS A 64 18.49 21.18 24.37
C LYS A 64 18.69 19.80 23.75
N LEU A 65 17.66 19.30 23.07
CA LEU A 65 17.68 17.99 22.40
C LEU A 65 18.30 18.10 21.00
N ILE A 66 18.69 16.96 20.43
CA ILE A 66 19.11 16.87 19.03
C ILE A 66 17.92 16.35 18.22
N LEU A 67 17.52 17.09 17.19
CA LEU A 67 16.50 16.64 16.25
C LEU A 67 17.10 15.58 15.31
N ILE A 68 16.51 14.40 15.28
CA ILE A 68 16.85 13.37 14.28
C ILE A 68 15.82 13.44 13.15
N HIS A 69 16.21 14.13 12.07
CA HIS A 69 15.32 14.35 10.94
C HIS A 69 15.04 13.01 10.19
N PRO A 70 13.82 12.75 9.69
CA PRO A 70 13.48 11.48 9.05
C PRO A 70 14.15 11.21 7.69
N TYR A 71 14.70 12.22 7.03
CA TYR A 71 15.31 12.06 5.70
C TYR A 71 16.31 13.17 5.32
N ASP A 72 16.00 14.42 5.64
CA ASP A 72 16.82 15.61 5.36
C ASP A 72 18.00 15.82 6.33
N ASP A 73 18.86 14.81 6.45
CA ASP A 73 20.10 14.85 7.23
C ASP A 73 21.17 14.00 6.53
N GLU A 74 22.41 14.50 6.46
CA GLU A 74 23.49 13.84 5.72
C GLU A 74 23.79 12.42 6.23
N LYS A 75 23.73 12.19 7.55
CA LYS A 75 23.99 10.88 8.15
C LYS A 75 22.82 9.94 7.91
N ILE A 76 21.59 10.45 7.92
CA ILE A 76 20.41 9.68 7.56
C ILE A 76 20.50 9.25 6.10
N ILE A 77 20.81 10.16 5.17
CA ILE A 77 21.01 9.87 3.75
C ILE A 77 22.10 8.83 3.56
N ALA A 78 23.29 9.05 4.14
CA ALA A 78 24.40 8.10 4.05
C ALA A 78 24.03 6.71 4.60
N GLY A 79 23.34 6.67 5.73
CA GLY A 79 22.87 5.42 6.33
C GLY A 79 21.89 4.66 5.44
N GLN A 80 21.00 5.36 4.71
CA GLN A 80 20.10 4.67 3.78
C GLN A 80 20.83 4.06 2.59
N GLY A 81 21.96 4.65 2.18
CA GLY A 81 22.76 4.19 1.05
C GLY A 81 23.40 2.82 1.24
N THR A 82 23.43 2.28 2.46
CA THR A 82 23.97 0.93 2.71
C THR A 82 23.19 -0.16 1.99
N ILE A 83 21.89 0.07 1.73
CA ILE A 83 21.05 -0.87 0.96
C ILE A 83 21.65 -1.11 -0.44
N ALA A 84 22.04 -0.07 -1.16
CA ALA A 84 22.67 -0.18 -2.47
C ALA A 84 24.03 -0.90 -2.40
N LEU A 85 24.82 -0.64 -1.34
CA LEU A 85 26.09 -1.34 -1.11
C LEU A 85 25.83 -2.85 -0.99
N GLU A 86 24.87 -3.25 -0.16
CA GLU A 86 24.51 -4.65 0.05
C GLU A 86 23.96 -5.30 -1.23
N MET A 87 23.05 -4.61 -1.92
CA MET A 87 22.44 -5.12 -3.16
C MET A 87 23.48 -5.34 -4.26
N LEU A 88 24.45 -4.43 -4.43
CA LEU A 88 25.49 -4.55 -5.46
C LEU A 88 26.60 -5.53 -5.08
N ILE A 89 26.83 -5.77 -3.79
CA ILE A 89 27.71 -6.87 -3.34
C ILE A 89 27.08 -8.22 -3.70
N ILE A 90 25.77 -8.37 -3.47
CA ILE A 90 25.06 -9.64 -3.72
C ILE A 90 24.80 -9.83 -5.23
N GLN A 91 24.43 -8.77 -5.94
CA GLN A 91 24.13 -8.80 -7.37
C GLN A 91 24.88 -7.68 -8.12
N PRO A 92 26.15 -7.91 -8.53
CA PRO A 92 26.95 -6.91 -9.26
C PRO A 92 26.37 -6.53 -10.64
N GLU A 93 25.64 -7.47 -11.26
CA GLU A 93 25.01 -7.28 -12.58
C GLU A 93 23.67 -6.51 -12.51
N LEU A 94 23.32 -5.92 -11.36
CA LEU A 94 22.09 -5.15 -11.21
C LEU A 94 22.07 -3.95 -12.17
N ASP A 95 21.05 -3.86 -13.02
CA ASP A 95 20.93 -2.80 -14.04
C ASP A 95 20.10 -1.62 -13.56
N THR A 96 19.10 -1.89 -12.72
CA THR A 96 18.15 -0.88 -12.28
C THR A 96 17.76 -1.11 -10.83
N MET A 97 17.73 -0.05 -10.03
CA MET A 97 17.15 -0.05 -8.69
C MET A 97 15.90 0.82 -8.68
N ILE A 98 14.81 0.28 -8.11
CA ILE A 98 13.55 1.00 -7.93
C ILE A 98 13.33 1.23 -6.43
N LEU A 99 13.18 2.50 -6.04
CA LEU A 99 13.03 2.90 -4.64
C LEU A 99 11.80 3.81 -4.44
N PRO A 100 11.03 3.61 -3.36
CA PRO A 100 9.98 4.55 -2.99
C PRO A 100 10.56 5.90 -2.55
N VAL A 101 9.87 6.99 -2.88
CA VAL A 101 10.29 8.36 -2.63
C VAL A 101 9.24 9.07 -1.78
N GLY A 102 9.61 9.38 -0.54
CA GLY A 102 8.88 10.36 0.28
C GLY A 102 9.68 11.66 0.33
N GLY A 103 10.30 11.93 1.48
CA GLY A 103 11.18 13.10 1.65
C GLY A 103 12.53 13.00 0.93
N GLY A 104 12.85 11.86 0.32
CA GLY A 104 14.02 11.65 -0.54
C GLY A 104 15.24 10.98 0.12
N GLY A 105 15.28 10.83 1.44
CA GLY A 105 16.48 10.32 2.13
C GLY A 105 16.91 8.92 1.68
N LEU A 106 15.95 8.01 1.52
CA LEU A 106 16.18 6.65 1.03
C LEU A 106 16.80 6.64 -0.37
N ILE A 107 16.12 7.28 -1.33
CA ILE A 107 16.59 7.28 -2.72
C ILE A 107 17.89 8.07 -2.89
N SER A 108 18.07 9.18 -2.18
CA SER A 108 19.30 10.00 -2.24
C SER A 108 20.52 9.18 -1.84
N GLY A 109 20.45 8.49 -0.69
CA GLY A 109 21.57 7.68 -0.19
C GLY A 109 21.92 6.55 -1.15
N ASN A 110 20.89 5.83 -1.61
CA ASN A 110 21.06 4.70 -2.52
C ASN A 110 21.55 5.13 -3.90
N ALA A 111 21.08 6.26 -4.42
CA ALA A 111 21.53 6.77 -5.72
C ALA A 111 23.01 7.14 -5.69
N ILE A 112 23.46 7.83 -4.62
CA ILE A 112 24.88 8.18 -4.43
C ILE A 112 25.72 6.91 -4.34
N ALA A 113 25.34 5.98 -3.45
CA ALA A 113 26.11 4.75 -3.23
C ALA A 113 26.17 3.88 -4.50
N ALA A 114 25.04 3.65 -5.15
CA ALA A 114 24.95 2.81 -6.34
C ALA A 114 25.77 3.39 -7.50
N LYS A 115 25.56 4.68 -7.85
CA LYS A 115 26.29 5.32 -8.96
C LYS A 115 27.77 5.54 -8.68
N SER A 116 28.20 5.52 -7.41
CA SER A 116 29.63 5.53 -7.04
C SER A 116 30.31 4.19 -7.29
N ILE A 117 29.56 3.08 -7.27
CA ILE A 117 30.08 1.72 -7.53
C ILE A 117 29.93 1.36 -9.02
N LYS A 118 28.75 1.59 -9.58
CA LYS A 118 28.39 1.28 -10.97
C LYS A 118 27.76 2.51 -11.60
N HIS A 119 28.54 3.29 -12.35
CA HIS A 119 28.11 4.59 -12.89
C HIS A 119 26.84 4.50 -13.76
N ASP A 120 26.74 3.44 -14.56
CA ASP A 120 25.66 3.25 -15.54
C ASP A 120 24.38 2.62 -14.94
N ILE A 121 24.34 2.35 -13.63
CA ILE A 121 23.11 1.82 -13.00
C ILE A 121 21.99 2.84 -13.06
N SER A 122 20.79 2.38 -13.43
CA SER A 122 19.59 3.22 -13.45
C SER A 122 18.93 3.26 -12.08
N ILE A 123 18.62 4.46 -11.59
CA ILE A 123 17.93 4.71 -10.32
C ILE A 123 16.57 5.31 -10.62
N ILE A 124 15.52 4.56 -10.29
CA ILE A 124 14.13 4.93 -10.52
C ILE A 124 13.45 5.18 -9.18
N GLY A 125 12.94 6.40 -9.00
CA GLY A 125 12.08 6.75 -7.88
C GLY A 125 10.62 6.42 -8.13
N VAL A 126 9.87 6.16 -7.06
CA VAL A 126 8.41 5.96 -7.13
C VAL A 126 7.70 6.82 -6.10
N GLU A 127 6.79 7.67 -6.56
CA GLU A 127 5.83 8.38 -5.72
C GLU A 127 4.40 7.87 -6.00
N THR A 128 3.49 8.02 -5.03
CA THR A 128 2.05 7.89 -5.31
C THR A 128 1.56 9.11 -6.08
N GLU A 129 0.66 8.91 -7.03
CA GLU A 129 -0.04 10.00 -7.74
C GLU A 129 -0.74 10.98 -6.78
N ARG A 130 -1.08 10.54 -5.56
CA ARG A 130 -1.74 11.37 -4.54
C ARG A 130 -0.77 12.27 -3.79
N PHE A 131 0.51 11.96 -3.74
CA PHE A 131 1.53 12.77 -3.06
C PHE A 131 2.79 12.92 -3.93
N PRO A 132 2.70 13.60 -5.10
CA PRO A 132 3.81 13.73 -6.05
C PRO A 132 4.75 14.88 -5.65
N SER A 133 5.32 14.83 -4.45
CA SER A 133 6.04 15.96 -3.86
C SER A 133 7.42 16.20 -4.47
N MET A 134 8.22 15.16 -4.62
CA MET A 134 9.59 15.21 -5.11
C MET A 134 9.63 15.53 -6.59
N ILE A 135 8.81 14.85 -7.40
CA ILE A 135 8.75 15.09 -8.85
C ILE A 135 8.36 16.53 -9.18
N ASN A 136 7.43 17.12 -8.41
CA ASN A 136 7.05 18.52 -8.60
C ASN A 136 8.16 19.46 -8.12
N ALA A 137 8.83 19.15 -7.00
CA ALA A 137 9.94 19.96 -6.50
C ALA A 137 11.12 20.04 -7.50
N ILE A 138 11.54 18.91 -8.08
CA ILE A 138 12.65 18.91 -9.07
C ILE A 138 12.28 19.61 -10.38
N GLN A 139 10.98 19.63 -10.72
CA GLN A 139 10.44 20.29 -11.92
C GLN A 139 10.04 21.76 -11.69
N GLY A 140 10.11 22.26 -10.45
CA GLY A 140 9.65 23.62 -10.11
C GLY A 140 8.14 23.82 -10.27
N LYS A 141 7.34 22.77 -10.07
CA LYS A 141 5.88 22.78 -10.20
C LYS A 141 5.19 22.77 -8.83
N THR A 142 3.95 23.23 -8.79
CA THR A 142 3.12 23.16 -7.59
C THR A 142 2.39 21.81 -7.51
N PRO A 143 2.63 20.98 -6.48
CA PRO A 143 1.96 19.69 -6.34
C PRO A 143 0.49 19.85 -5.97
N LYS A 144 -0.33 18.88 -6.38
CA LYS A 144 -1.70 18.67 -5.87
C LYS A 144 -1.69 17.43 -4.98
N PHE A 145 -2.14 17.59 -3.74
CA PHE A 145 -2.15 16.50 -2.77
C PHE A 145 -3.55 15.90 -2.62
N GLY A 146 -3.61 14.57 -2.56
CA GLY A 146 -4.76 13.83 -2.07
C GLY A 146 -4.89 13.95 -0.56
N LEU A 147 -6.03 13.49 -0.02
CA LEU A 147 -6.26 13.46 1.42
C LEU A 147 -5.55 12.29 2.10
N THR A 148 -5.57 11.12 1.46
CA THR A 148 -5.05 9.86 2.01
C THR A 148 -4.43 9.00 0.91
N THR A 149 -3.58 8.05 1.28
CA THR A 149 -2.99 7.03 0.39
C THR A 149 -2.67 5.77 1.18
N LEU A 150 -2.68 4.61 0.53
CA LEU A 150 -2.16 3.35 1.08
C LEU A 150 -0.67 3.43 1.37
N ALA A 151 0.06 4.31 0.70
CA ALA A 151 1.51 4.46 0.83
C ALA A 151 1.89 5.57 1.84
N GLU A 152 1.43 5.46 3.10
CA GLU A 152 1.65 6.48 4.14
C GLU A 152 3.13 6.88 4.31
N GLY A 153 4.06 5.93 4.18
CA GLY A 153 5.51 6.17 4.33
C GLY A 153 6.11 7.12 3.29
N ILE A 154 5.43 7.32 2.17
CA ILE A 154 5.82 8.26 1.11
C ILE A 154 4.81 9.41 0.91
N ALA A 155 3.84 9.57 1.81
CA ALA A 155 2.86 10.66 1.80
C ALA A 155 3.46 11.98 2.32
N VAL A 156 4.55 12.43 1.72
CA VAL A 156 5.30 13.62 2.14
C VAL A 156 4.85 14.83 1.32
N LYS A 157 4.66 15.98 1.96
CA LYS A 157 4.27 17.23 1.26
C LYS A 157 5.48 18.09 0.89
N GLN A 158 6.54 18.01 1.68
CA GLN A 158 7.74 18.81 1.52
C GLN A 158 8.96 17.89 1.45
N PRO A 159 9.57 17.74 0.27
CA PRO A 159 10.85 17.07 0.12
C PRO A 159 11.96 17.77 0.94
N GLY A 160 13.02 17.04 1.26
CA GLY A 160 14.18 17.57 1.95
C GLY A 160 14.97 18.58 1.12
N GLN A 161 15.56 19.58 1.78
CA GLN A 161 16.41 20.59 1.14
C GLN A 161 17.73 19.99 0.64
N LEU A 162 18.29 19.01 1.36
CA LEU A 162 19.47 18.26 0.96
C LEU A 162 19.13 17.20 -0.09
N THR A 163 17.95 16.59 0.01
CA THR A 163 17.58 15.46 -0.86
C THR A 163 17.20 15.90 -2.26
N VAL A 164 16.50 17.02 -2.45
CA VAL A 164 16.10 17.56 -3.77
C VAL A 164 17.26 17.71 -4.75
N PRO A 165 18.38 18.40 -4.42
CA PRO A 165 19.50 18.54 -5.36
C PRO A 165 20.17 17.19 -5.66
N ILE A 166 20.26 16.28 -4.68
CA ILE A 166 20.80 14.93 -4.89
C ILE A 166 19.90 14.14 -5.86
N VAL A 167 18.58 14.16 -5.64
CA VAL A 167 17.62 13.47 -6.52
C VAL A 167 17.73 14.02 -7.94
N LYS A 168 17.78 15.34 -8.11
CA LYS A 168 17.92 15.98 -9.42
C LYS A 168 19.21 15.57 -10.14
N GLN A 169 20.27 15.27 -9.41
CA GLN A 169 21.58 14.91 -9.96
C GLN A 169 21.73 13.41 -10.24
N PHE A 170 21.22 12.54 -9.36
CA PHE A 170 21.54 11.11 -9.37
C PHE A 170 20.35 10.19 -9.62
N VAL A 171 19.12 10.69 -9.66
CA VAL A 171 17.93 9.86 -9.97
C VAL A 171 17.54 10.09 -11.42
N ASP A 172 17.43 8.99 -12.17
CA ASP A 172 17.22 9.04 -13.62
C ASP A 172 15.75 9.35 -13.97
N GLU A 173 14.81 8.81 -13.20
CA GLU A 173 13.38 9.04 -13.40
C GLU A 173 12.58 8.88 -12.10
N ILE A 174 11.44 9.57 -11.97
CA ILE A 174 10.45 9.33 -10.93
C ILE A 174 9.13 8.92 -11.58
N LEU A 175 8.68 7.70 -11.30
CA LEU A 175 7.41 7.15 -11.78
C LEU A 175 6.29 7.41 -10.75
N LEU A 176 5.08 7.63 -11.26
CA LEU A 176 3.88 7.79 -10.44
C LEU A 176 3.01 6.53 -10.50
N VAL A 177 2.57 6.07 -9.33
CA VAL A 177 1.67 4.92 -9.20
C VAL A 177 0.36 5.33 -8.55
N ASP A 178 -0.74 4.77 -9.07
CA ASP A 178 -2.06 4.91 -8.48
C ASP A 178 -2.27 3.89 -7.34
N GLU A 179 -3.33 4.10 -6.56
CA GLU A 179 -3.66 3.26 -5.42
C GLU A 179 -4.00 1.81 -5.80
N ASP A 180 -4.60 1.59 -6.98
CA ASP A 180 -4.95 0.25 -7.45
C ASP A 180 -3.71 -0.57 -7.77
N SER A 181 -2.69 0.07 -8.34
CA SER A 181 -1.36 -0.51 -8.60
C SER A 181 -0.63 -0.84 -7.31
N ILE A 182 -0.68 0.03 -6.30
CA ILE A 182 -0.10 -0.23 -4.96
C ILE A 182 -0.80 -1.43 -4.32
N GLU A 183 -2.13 -1.46 -4.34
CA GLU A 183 -2.93 -2.58 -3.81
C GLU A 183 -2.57 -3.90 -4.48
N GLN A 184 -2.45 -3.91 -5.81
CA GLN A 184 -2.05 -5.10 -6.56
C GLN A 184 -0.63 -5.56 -6.19
N ALA A 185 0.30 -4.64 -5.98
CA ALA A 185 1.67 -4.97 -5.58
C ALA A 185 1.73 -5.58 -4.16
N VAL A 186 0.99 -5.02 -3.20
CA VAL A 186 0.85 -5.59 -1.85
C VAL A 186 0.32 -7.02 -1.93
N LEU A 187 -0.74 -7.23 -2.72
CA LEU A 187 -1.32 -8.57 -2.91
C LEU A 187 -0.33 -9.54 -3.52
N LEU A 188 0.43 -9.13 -4.54
CA LEU A 188 1.36 -10.02 -5.21
C LEU A 188 2.52 -10.44 -4.29
N LEU A 189 3.07 -9.51 -3.50
CA LEU A 189 4.09 -9.81 -2.50
C LEU A 189 3.54 -10.78 -1.44
N LEU A 190 2.29 -10.62 -1.02
CA LEU A 190 1.67 -11.51 -0.05
C LEU A 190 1.37 -12.91 -0.64
N GLU A 191 0.83 -12.97 -1.86
CA GLU A 191 0.35 -14.21 -2.46
C GLU A 191 1.50 -15.07 -3.02
N VAL A 192 2.52 -14.45 -3.62
CA VAL A 192 3.62 -15.15 -4.28
C VAL A 192 4.83 -15.22 -3.35
N GLU A 193 5.36 -14.07 -2.94
CA GLU A 193 6.58 -13.99 -2.12
C GLU A 193 6.36 -14.28 -0.63
N LYS A 194 5.09 -14.42 -0.20
CA LYS A 194 4.70 -14.57 1.21
C LYS A 194 5.27 -13.50 2.14
N THR A 195 5.49 -12.31 1.58
CA THR A 195 6.07 -11.17 2.28
C THR A 195 4.99 -10.14 2.56
N VAL A 196 4.85 -9.74 3.83
CA VAL A 196 3.94 -8.67 4.23
C VAL A 196 4.65 -7.34 4.01
N ALA A 197 4.16 -6.56 3.05
CA ALA A 197 4.65 -5.23 2.73
C ALA A 197 3.55 -4.17 2.92
N GLU A 198 3.94 -2.99 3.38
CA GLU A 198 3.04 -1.83 3.41
C GLU A 198 2.94 -1.17 2.03
N GLY A 199 2.05 -0.20 1.85
CA GLY A 199 1.86 0.46 0.55
C GLY A 199 3.14 1.13 0.02
N ALA A 200 3.88 1.83 0.88
CA ALA A 200 5.18 2.42 0.52
C ALA A 200 6.23 1.36 0.17
N GLY A 201 6.30 0.27 0.96
CA GLY A 201 7.20 -0.86 0.70
C GLY A 201 6.89 -1.61 -0.59
N SER A 202 5.65 -1.52 -1.09
CA SER A 202 5.21 -2.18 -2.32
C SER A 202 5.28 -1.27 -3.55
N ALA A 203 5.56 0.02 -3.39
CA ALA A 203 5.48 1.00 -4.48
C ALA A 203 6.46 0.69 -5.62
N GLY A 204 7.66 0.19 -5.32
CA GLY A 204 8.63 -0.23 -6.33
C GLY A 204 8.07 -1.32 -7.26
N LEU A 205 7.43 -2.35 -6.68
CA LEU A 205 6.77 -3.40 -7.45
C LEU A 205 5.56 -2.85 -8.23
N ALA A 206 4.78 -1.94 -7.66
CA ALA A 206 3.66 -1.31 -8.35
C ALA A 206 4.14 -0.59 -9.62
N ALA A 207 5.23 0.16 -9.55
CA ALA A 207 5.81 0.85 -10.70
C ALA A 207 6.31 -0.12 -11.76
N LEU A 208 6.96 -1.22 -11.35
CA LEU A 208 7.41 -2.27 -12.26
C LEU A 208 6.23 -2.92 -12.99
N LEU A 209 5.16 -3.27 -12.28
CA LEU A 209 3.97 -3.90 -12.87
C LEU A 209 3.22 -2.96 -13.82
N LYS A 210 3.15 -1.67 -13.51
CA LYS A 210 2.51 -0.66 -14.36
C LYS A 210 3.33 -0.35 -15.62
N ASN A 211 4.66 -0.48 -15.57
CA ASN A 211 5.57 -0.08 -16.64
C ASN A 211 6.48 -1.22 -17.12
N ARG A 212 5.95 -2.45 -17.25
CA ARG A 212 6.73 -3.67 -17.55
C ARG A 212 7.69 -3.54 -18.73
N GLU A 213 7.28 -2.84 -19.78
CA GLU A 213 8.10 -2.64 -20.97
C GLU A 213 9.38 -1.84 -20.71
N LEU A 214 9.37 -0.88 -19.76
CA LEU A 214 10.57 -0.12 -19.38
C LEU A 214 11.65 -0.98 -18.71
N PHE A 215 11.23 -2.12 -18.17
CA PHE A 215 12.05 -3.04 -17.38
C PHE A 215 12.31 -4.38 -18.09
N ARG A 216 11.85 -4.51 -19.33
CA ARG A 216 12.07 -5.71 -20.15
C ARG A 216 13.57 -5.93 -20.34
N ASP A 217 14.00 -7.18 -20.18
CA ASP A 217 15.38 -7.65 -20.35
C ASP A 217 16.41 -6.97 -19.43
N LYS A 218 15.96 -6.34 -18.33
CA LYS A 218 16.83 -5.75 -17.29
C LYS A 218 16.84 -6.57 -16.02
N THR A 219 17.98 -6.59 -15.34
CA THR A 219 18.09 -7.07 -13.96
C THR A 219 17.64 -5.97 -13.01
N VAL A 220 16.45 -6.10 -12.43
CA VAL A 220 15.82 -5.06 -11.59
C VAL A 220 15.82 -5.44 -10.12
N GLY A 221 16.32 -4.53 -9.29
CA GLY A 221 16.28 -4.60 -7.83
C GLY A 221 15.17 -3.74 -7.26
N LEU A 222 14.34 -4.32 -6.42
CA LEU A 222 13.25 -3.63 -5.72
C LEU A 222 13.59 -3.49 -4.24
N VAL A 223 13.44 -2.28 -3.69
CA VAL A 223 13.55 -2.07 -2.24
C VAL A 223 12.17 -2.18 -1.59
N ILE A 224 11.94 -3.26 -0.85
CA ILE A 224 10.75 -3.42 0.00
C ILE A 224 10.98 -2.63 1.30
N SER A 225 10.61 -1.35 1.29
CA SER A 225 11.02 -0.39 2.32
C SER A 225 10.35 -0.54 3.68
N GLY A 226 9.31 -1.38 3.81
CA GLY A 226 8.58 -1.53 5.07
C GLY A 226 7.42 -2.52 4.98
N GLY A 227 7.04 -3.07 6.14
CA GLY A 227 5.96 -4.03 6.33
C GLY A 227 4.95 -3.66 7.40
N ASN A 228 4.95 -2.42 7.88
CA ASN A 228 4.10 -1.95 8.98
C ASN A 228 2.69 -1.56 8.50
N ILE A 229 2.00 -2.52 7.90
CA ILE A 229 0.62 -2.37 7.44
C ILE A 229 -0.38 -2.69 8.56
N ASP A 230 -1.43 -1.87 8.66
CA ASP A 230 -2.55 -2.13 9.56
C ASP A 230 -3.34 -3.38 9.13
N MET A 231 -3.63 -4.28 10.08
CA MET A 231 -4.25 -5.58 9.77
C MET A 231 -5.65 -5.44 9.13
N PRO A 232 -6.54 -4.55 9.60
CA PRO A 232 -7.77 -4.20 8.88
C PRO A 232 -7.55 -3.75 7.43
N VAL A 233 -6.57 -2.87 7.17
CA VAL A 233 -6.25 -2.41 5.80
C VAL A 233 -5.79 -3.58 4.93
N LEU A 234 -4.90 -4.44 5.46
CA LEU A 234 -4.44 -5.63 4.75
C LEU A 234 -5.60 -6.59 4.44
N ALA A 235 -6.51 -6.79 5.39
CA ALA A 235 -7.69 -7.64 5.17
C ALA A 235 -8.61 -7.09 4.08
N GLU A 236 -8.82 -5.77 4.03
CA GLU A 236 -9.60 -5.13 2.97
C GLU A 236 -8.94 -5.31 1.60
N ILE A 237 -7.62 -5.11 1.51
CA ILE A 237 -6.83 -5.35 0.29
C ILE A 237 -7.01 -6.81 -0.18
N ILE A 238 -6.87 -7.79 0.72
CA ILE A 238 -7.08 -9.21 0.41
C ILE A 238 -8.50 -9.44 -0.13
N GLN A 239 -9.53 -8.91 0.54
CA GLN A 239 -10.91 -9.08 0.11
C GLN A 239 -11.14 -8.49 -1.28
N ARG A 240 -10.68 -7.27 -1.54
CA ARG A 240 -10.79 -6.61 -2.85
C ARG A 240 -10.04 -7.39 -3.94
N GLY A 241 -8.86 -7.94 -3.63
CA GLY A 241 -8.11 -8.84 -4.51
C GLY A 241 -8.88 -10.12 -4.87
N LEU A 242 -9.55 -10.74 -3.90
CA LEU A 242 -10.41 -11.90 -4.13
C LEU A 242 -11.61 -11.54 -5.03
N VAL A 243 -12.16 -10.33 -4.90
CA VAL A 243 -13.26 -9.87 -5.78
C VAL A 243 -12.78 -9.59 -7.20
N ARG A 244 -11.64 -8.91 -7.38
CA ARG A 244 -11.05 -8.64 -8.70
C ARG A 244 -10.75 -9.92 -9.48
N THR A 245 -10.26 -10.95 -8.79
CA THR A 245 -9.98 -12.28 -9.36
C THR A 245 -11.21 -13.20 -9.40
N GLN A 246 -12.39 -12.69 -9.03
CA GLN A 246 -13.66 -13.40 -8.92
C GLN A 246 -13.65 -14.65 -8.01
N ARG A 247 -12.59 -14.85 -7.21
CA ARG A 247 -12.54 -15.85 -6.14
C ARG A 247 -13.54 -15.54 -5.02
N LEU A 248 -14.02 -14.31 -4.95
CA LEU A 248 -15.20 -13.89 -4.19
C LEU A 248 -16.12 -13.10 -5.13
N CYS A 249 -17.37 -13.52 -5.32
CA CYS A 249 -18.28 -12.85 -6.24
C CYS A 249 -19.70 -12.73 -5.69
N ARG A 250 -20.46 -11.76 -6.19
CA ARG A 250 -21.89 -11.62 -5.91
C ARG A 250 -22.71 -11.93 -7.16
N ILE A 251 -23.53 -12.97 -7.11
CA ILE A 251 -24.44 -13.35 -8.20
C ILE A 251 -25.87 -13.03 -7.78
N ARG A 252 -26.55 -12.19 -8.56
CA ARG A 252 -27.98 -11.90 -8.41
C ARG A 252 -28.79 -12.86 -9.27
N VAL A 253 -29.75 -13.53 -8.66
CA VAL A 253 -30.66 -14.45 -9.35
C VAL A 253 -32.10 -13.99 -9.14
N GLU A 254 -32.85 -13.88 -10.23
CA GLU A 254 -34.29 -13.59 -10.19
C GLU A 254 -35.08 -14.91 -10.13
N ILE A 255 -35.97 -15.02 -9.14
CA ILE A 255 -36.82 -16.19 -8.95
C ILE A 255 -38.27 -15.80 -8.65
N ARG A 256 -39.18 -16.76 -8.82
CA ARG A 256 -40.54 -16.67 -8.28
C ARG A 256 -40.54 -16.91 -6.77
N ASP A 257 -41.32 -16.15 -6.02
CA ASP A 257 -41.45 -16.34 -4.56
C ASP A 257 -42.46 -17.46 -4.24
N ILE A 258 -42.03 -18.71 -4.45
CA ILE A 258 -42.80 -19.91 -4.09
C ILE A 258 -41.97 -20.82 -3.16
N PRO A 259 -42.62 -21.60 -2.28
CA PRO A 259 -41.91 -22.48 -1.34
C PRO A 259 -40.90 -23.41 -2.02
N GLY A 260 -39.71 -23.53 -1.43
CA GLY A 260 -38.65 -24.44 -1.89
C GLY A 260 -37.75 -23.91 -3.01
N MET A 261 -38.01 -22.74 -3.59
CA MET A 261 -37.17 -22.20 -4.68
C MET A 261 -35.74 -21.89 -4.23
N LEU A 262 -35.56 -21.34 -3.03
CA LEU A 262 -34.23 -21.05 -2.52
C LEU A 262 -33.42 -22.34 -2.32
N ALA A 263 -34.05 -23.42 -1.83
CA ALA A 263 -33.40 -24.71 -1.68
C ALA A 263 -32.94 -25.28 -3.04
N LYS A 264 -33.77 -25.15 -4.09
CA LYS A 264 -33.41 -25.55 -5.46
C LYS A 264 -32.23 -24.74 -6.02
N LEU A 265 -32.18 -23.44 -5.75
CA LEU A 265 -31.04 -22.60 -6.14
C LEU A 265 -29.76 -23.01 -5.43
N CYS A 266 -29.80 -23.19 -4.11
CA CYS A 266 -28.64 -23.65 -3.35
C CYS A 266 -28.13 -24.99 -3.88
N ALA A 267 -29.02 -25.93 -4.20
CA ALA A 267 -28.65 -27.21 -4.81
C ALA A 267 -28.06 -27.07 -6.22
N CYS A 268 -28.49 -26.08 -7.01
CA CYS A 268 -27.92 -25.81 -8.33
C CYS A 268 -26.49 -25.26 -8.24
N ILE A 269 -26.25 -24.38 -7.26
CA ILE A 269 -24.92 -23.81 -6.98
C ILE A 269 -23.98 -24.88 -6.39
N GLU A 270 -24.47 -25.69 -5.45
CA GLU A 270 -23.70 -26.77 -4.82
C GLU A 270 -23.13 -27.76 -5.83
N LYS A 271 -23.89 -28.13 -6.87
CA LYS A 271 -23.42 -28.99 -7.98
C LYS A 271 -22.21 -28.47 -8.75
N THR A 272 -21.93 -27.17 -8.68
CA THR A 272 -20.75 -26.57 -9.33
C THR A 272 -19.52 -26.58 -8.42
N GLY A 273 -19.69 -26.87 -7.13
CA GLY A 273 -18.62 -26.83 -6.12
C GLY A 273 -18.34 -25.42 -5.59
N ALA A 274 -19.21 -24.45 -5.84
CA ALA A 274 -19.11 -23.10 -5.28
C ALA A 274 -19.58 -23.07 -3.82
N ASN A 275 -18.84 -22.36 -2.96
CA ASN A 275 -19.18 -22.23 -1.55
C ASN A 275 -20.00 -20.95 -1.31
N ILE A 276 -21.19 -21.09 -0.73
CA ILE A 276 -22.08 -19.97 -0.41
C ILE A 276 -21.66 -19.35 0.93
N GLN A 277 -21.18 -18.11 0.90
CA GLN A 277 -20.83 -17.34 2.12
C GLN A 277 -22.07 -16.68 2.73
N HIS A 278 -22.85 -16.00 1.89
CA HIS A 278 -24.05 -15.28 2.31
C HIS A 278 -25.15 -15.40 1.27
N VAL A 279 -26.39 -15.35 1.74
CA VAL A 279 -27.60 -15.30 0.93
C VAL A 279 -28.42 -14.11 1.42
N HIS A 280 -28.64 -13.13 0.54
CA HIS A 280 -29.53 -12.01 0.82
C HIS A 280 -30.79 -12.15 -0.02
N HIS A 281 -31.93 -12.33 0.65
CA HIS A 281 -33.22 -12.47 0.01
C HIS A 281 -34.05 -11.20 0.23
N HIS A 282 -34.20 -10.40 -0.82
CA HIS A 282 -34.89 -9.10 -0.73
C HIS A 282 -36.37 -9.25 -1.09
N ARG A 283 -37.25 -9.27 -0.06
CA ARG A 283 -38.71 -9.39 -0.25
C ARG A 283 -39.47 -8.05 -0.34
N VAL A 284 -38.89 -6.95 0.16
CA VAL A 284 -39.68 -5.76 0.57
C VAL A 284 -39.49 -4.52 -0.33
N PHE A 285 -38.52 -4.50 -1.26
CA PHE A 285 -38.19 -3.29 -2.04
C PHE A 285 -38.00 -3.51 -3.56
N ALA A 286 -38.60 -4.53 -4.16
CA ALA A 286 -38.54 -4.71 -5.61
C ALA A 286 -39.66 -3.91 -6.32
N LYS A 287 -39.28 -3.00 -7.22
CA LYS A 287 -40.18 -2.24 -8.11
C LYS A 287 -40.82 -3.09 -9.23
N GLN A 288 -40.79 -4.42 -9.11
CA GLN A 288 -41.23 -5.37 -10.12
C GLN A 288 -42.38 -6.22 -9.57
N THR A 289 -43.29 -6.61 -10.46
CA THR A 289 -44.51 -7.42 -10.25
C THR A 289 -44.43 -8.33 -9.02
N LEU A 290 -45.50 -8.33 -8.20
CA LEU A 290 -45.70 -9.06 -6.92
C LEU A 290 -45.26 -10.54 -6.82
N GLN A 291 -44.77 -11.16 -7.90
CA GLN A 291 -44.45 -12.59 -8.00
C GLN A 291 -42.94 -12.91 -8.09
N ASN A 292 -42.06 -11.94 -8.38
CA ASN A 292 -40.63 -12.18 -8.52
C ASN A 292 -39.81 -11.51 -7.42
N VAL A 293 -38.78 -12.20 -6.93
CA VAL A 293 -37.85 -11.75 -5.89
C VAL A 293 -36.41 -11.95 -6.35
N ASN A 294 -35.53 -11.04 -5.92
CA ASN A 294 -34.10 -11.12 -6.19
C ASN A 294 -33.38 -11.75 -4.99
N VAL A 295 -32.55 -12.74 -5.28
CA VAL A 295 -31.64 -13.36 -4.31
C VAL A 295 -30.21 -13.04 -4.70
N ASP A 296 -29.49 -12.38 -3.80
CA ASP A 296 -28.06 -12.10 -3.97
C ASP A 296 -27.25 -13.16 -3.22
N PHE A 297 -26.46 -13.94 -3.95
CA PHE A 297 -25.53 -14.92 -3.42
C PHE A 297 -24.12 -14.35 -3.40
N VAL A 298 -23.49 -14.34 -2.22
CA VAL A 298 -22.04 -14.10 -2.10
C VAL A 298 -21.35 -15.46 -2.10
N LEU A 299 -20.55 -15.73 -3.12
CA LEU A 299 -19.94 -17.03 -3.38
C LEU A 299 -18.42 -16.93 -3.32
N ARG A 300 -17.78 -17.93 -2.70
CA ARG A 300 -16.36 -18.22 -2.93
C ARG A 300 -16.22 -19.19 -4.10
N THR A 301 -15.38 -18.82 -5.06
CA THR A 301 -15.18 -19.56 -6.30
C THR A 301 -13.69 -19.82 -6.57
N ARG A 302 -13.41 -20.48 -7.69
CA ARG A 302 -12.05 -20.75 -8.16
C ARG A 302 -11.54 -19.69 -9.15
N GLY A 303 -12.31 -18.61 -9.34
CA GLY A 303 -12.04 -17.54 -10.29
C GLY A 303 -13.01 -17.54 -11.47
N ASN A 304 -12.64 -16.81 -12.52
CA ASN A 304 -13.52 -16.44 -13.64
C ASN A 304 -14.19 -17.64 -14.34
N GLU A 305 -13.44 -18.71 -14.60
CA GLU A 305 -13.97 -19.90 -15.28
C GLU A 305 -15.06 -20.59 -14.46
N HIS A 306 -14.86 -20.67 -13.15
CA HIS A 306 -15.84 -21.26 -12.24
C HIS A 306 -17.08 -20.38 -12.12
N VAL A 307 -16.94 -19.04 -12.14
CA VAL A 307 -18.10 -18.13 -12.21
C VAL A 307 -18.91 -18.34 -13.49
N ALA A 308 -18.24 -18.49 -14.64
CA ALA A 308 -18.92 -18.79 -15.90
C ALA A 308 -19.67 -20.13 -15.87
N GLU A 309 -19.09 -21.16 -15.24
CA GLU A 309 -19.73 -22.45 -15.00
C GLU A 309 -21.00 -22.30 -14.14
N ILE A 310 -20.93 -21.54 -13.04
CA ILE A 310 -22.07 -21.27 -12.15
C ILE A 310 -23.21 -20.58 -12.92
N LEU A 311 -22.91 -19.52 -13.66
CA LEU A 311 -23.90 -18.78 -14.45
C LEU A 311 -24.54 -19.68 -15.53
N SER A 312 -23.74 -20.52 -16.19
CA SER A 312 -24.22 -21.48 -17.19
C SER A 312 -25.15 -22.54 -16.56
N SER A 313 -24.79 -23.07 -15.39
CA SER A 313 -25.61 -24.04 -14.64
C SER A 313 -26.96 -23.44 -14.25
N LEU A 314 -26.96 -22.22 -13.69
CA LEU A 314 -28.18 -21.49 -13.32
C LEU A 314 -29.06 -21.21 -14.55
N LYS A 315 -28.46 -20.79 -15.67
CA LYS A 315 -29.20 -20.53 -16.93
C LYS A 315 -29.81 -21.82 -17.50
N LYS A 316 -29.09 -22.94 -17.48
CA LYS A 316 -29.62 -24.26 -17.89
C LYS A 316 -30.79 -24.72 -17.02
N ALA A 317 -30.78 -24.37 -15.74
CA ALA A 317 -31.89 -24.63 -14.82
C ALA A 317 -33.08 -23.65 -14.98
N GLY A 318 -33.01 -22.72 -15.93
CA GLY A 318 -34.08 -21.77 -16.24
C GLY A 318 -34.06 -20.49 -15.39
N TYR A 319 -32.97 -20.22 -14.67
CA TYR A 319 -32.83 -19.01 -13.86
C TYR A 319 -32.16 -17.88 -14.63
N SER A 320 -32.65 -16.66 -14.43
CA SER A 320 -31.95 -15.44 -14.86
C SER A 320 -30.94 -15.05 -13.79
N ALA A 321 -29.65 -15.21 -14.09
CA ALA A 321 -28.55 -14.93 -13.17
C ALA A 321 -27.56 -13.95 -13.80
N ARG A 322 -27.10 -12.98 -13.01
CA ARG A 322 -26.07 -12.01 -13.41
C ARG A 322 -25.01 -11.86 -12.33
N LEU A 323 -23.77 -11.73 -12.74
CA LEU A 323 -22.67 -11.30 -11.88
C LEU A 323 -22.84 -9.80 -11.62
N ASN A 324 -22.83 -9.36 -10.36
CA ASN A 324 -22.74 -7.95 -10.04
C ASN A 324 -21.26 -7.59 -9.87
N SER A 325 -20.74 -6.73 -10.75
CA SER A 325 -19.35 -6.26 -10.70
C SER A 325 -19.13 -5.31 -9.51
N ILE A 326 -17.86 -5.10 -9.13
CA ILE A 326 -17.47 -4.04 -8.20
C ILE A 326 -18.04 -2.70 -8.72
N GLY A 327 -18.82 -2.00 -7.89
CA GLY A 327 -19.40 -0.69 -8.22
C GLY A 327 -20.85 -0.71 -8.73
N GLU A 328 -21.41 -1.87 -9.05
CA GLU A 328 -22.83 -1.98 -9.43
C GLU A 328 -23.69 -2.18 -8.17
N ARG A 329 -24.46 -1.16 -7.80
CA ARG A 329 -25.48 -1.23 -6.73
C ARG A 329 -26.67 -2.08 -7.15
#